data_AF-A0A1F6U6J8-F1
#
_entry.id   AF-A0A1F6U6J8-F1
#
_cell.length_a   1.000
_cell.length_b   1.000
_cell.length_c   1.000
_cell.angle_alpha   90.00
_cell.angle_beta   90.00
_cell.angle_gamma   90.00
#
_symmetry.space_group_name_H-M   'P 1'
#
loop_
_entity.id
_entity.type
_entity.pdbx_description
1 polymer ?
#
loop_
_entity_poly.entity_id
_entity_poly.type
_entity_poly.pdbx_seq_one_letter_code
_entity_poly.pdbx_strand_id
1 'polypeptide(L)'
;MDSLDRAIDLVSRWKTEKKKERAEVLARLEGVIKDCQAATQVWQGYLDKPGKPGDHWTIMSWIGPDRAKQLHEINLRAKASVEEVCRMAGPAAGRFVVLDEDVIEMAYRQLKPGESGIDAANTAVANTQKYMEYLRGLIERVRSGKAPAAPAGKGAPTKSNKKAAAKPAKKKPAPKKK
;
A
#
# COMPACT_ATOMS: atom_id res chain seq x y z
N MET A 1 5.14 -1.70 -8.20
CA MET A 1 5.24 -2.04 -6.77
C MET A 1 4.68 -0.86 -6.02
N ASP A 2 3.58 -1.07 -5.30
CA ASP A 2 2.91 -0.01 -4.55
C ASP A 2 3.86 0.62 -3.52
N SER A 3 3.61 1.89 -3.19
CA SER A 3 4.29 2.64 -2.13
C SER A 3 4.26 1.89 -0.79
N LEU A 4 3.14 1.24 -0.45
CA LEU A 4 3.00 0.45 0.77
C LEU A 4 3.88 -0.81 0.76
N ASP A 5 3.91 -1.58 -0.34
CA ASP A 5 4.80 -2.74 -0.46
C ASP A 5 6.28 -2.34 -0.27
N ARG A 6 6.71 -1.24 -0.89
CA ARG A 6 8.07 -0.71 -0.73
C ARG A 6 8.36 -0.28 0.71
N ALA A 7 7.39 0.36 1.37
CA ALA A 7 7.52 0.73 2.77
C ALA A 7 7.71 -0.51 3.66
N ILE A 8 6.91 -1.55 3.46
CA ILE A 8 6.99 -2.80 4.23
C ILE A 8 8.31 -3.54 3.98
N ASP A 9 8.81 -3.54 2.75
CA ASP A 9 10.12 -4.10 2.42
C ASP A 9 11.27 -3.38 3.14
N LEU A 10 11.16 -2.06 3.34
CA LEU A 10 12.14 -1.29 4.12
C LEU A 10 12.03 -1.57 5.62
N VAL A 11 10.80 -1.57 6.16
CA VAL A 11 10.53 -1.83 7.59
C VAL A 11 10.97 -3.23 8.01
N SER A 12 10.75 -4.23 7.15
CA SER A 12 11.15 -5.62 7.43
C SER A 12 12.67 -5.78 7.62
N ARG A 13 13.47 -4.91 7.00
CA ARG A 13 14.94 -4.89 7.08
C ARG A 13 15.48 -4.06 8.25
N TRP A 14 14.63 -3.39 9.01
CA TRP A 14 15.06 -2.63 10.17
C TRP A 14 15.77 -3.51 11.21
N LYS A 15 16.77 -2.92 11.86
CA LYS A 15 17.52 -3.55 12.96
C LYS A 15 16.68 -3.62 14.23
N THR A 16 17.13 -4.40 15.20
CA THR A 16 16.48 -4.59 16.52
C THR A 16 16.30 -3.29 17.31
N GLU A 17 17.15 -2.29 17.09
CA GLU A 17 17.01 -0.94 17.67
C GLU A 17 15.71 -0.22 17.27
N LYS A 18 15.08 -0.62 16.16
CA LYS A 18 13.80 -0.09 15.65
C LYS A 18 12.60 -0.94 16.05
N LYS A 19 12.71 -1.74 17.10
CA LYS A 19 11.64 -2.66 17.54
C LYS A 19 10.35 -1.92 17.89
N LYS A 20 10.45 -0.73 18.50
CA LYS A 20 9.27 0.07 18.89
C LYS A 20 8.55 0.61 17.65
N GLU A 21 9.29 1.18 16.71
CA GLU A 21 8.73 1.69 15.44
C GLU A 21 8.14 0.55 14.61
N ARG A 22 8.77 -0.63 14.61
CA ARG A 22 8.21 -1.83 13.96
C ARG A 22 6.87 -2.23 14.58
N ALA A 23 6.75 -2.21 15.91
CA ALA A 23 5.50 -2.51 16.59
C ALA A 23 4.41 -1.48 16.26
N GLU A 24 4.78 -0.20 16.12
CA GLU A 24 3.84 0.85 15.69
C GLU A 24 3.38 0.65 14.24
N VAL A 25 4.27 0.27 13.31
CA VAL A 25 3.87 -0.09 11.94
C VAL A 25 2.86 -1.24 11.94
N LEU A 26 3.12 -2.29 12.72
CA LEU A 26 2.20 -3.42 12.87
C LEU A 26 0.84 -2.98 13.42
N ALA A 27 0.82 -2.17 14.48
CA ALA A 27 -0.41 -1.66 15.08
C ALA A 27 -1.22 -0.81 14.09
N ARG A 28 -0.56 -0.03 13.24
CA ARG A 28 -1.22 0.77 12.20
C ARG A 28 -1.82 -0.11 11.11
N LEU A 29 -1.10 -1.12 10.61
CA LEU A 29 -1.65 -2.07 9.63
C LEU A 29 -2.85 -2.85 10.21
N GLU A 30 -2.77 -3.28 11.47
CA GLU A 30 -3.89 -3.90 12.18
C GLU A 30 -5.07 -2.93 12.36
N GLY A 31 -4.80 -1.64 12.56
CA GLY A 31 -5.80 -0.57 12.56
C GLY A 31 -6.53 -0.45 11.22
N VAL A 32 -5.80 -0.46 10.10
CA VAL A 32 -6.40 -0.44 8.76
C VAL A 32 -7.30 -1.66 8.54
N ILE A 33 -6.91 -2.85 8.99
CA ILE A 33 -7.76 -4.05 8.93
C ILE A 33 -9.08 -3.83 9.70
N LYS A 34 -9.03 -3.21 10.89
CA LYS A 34 -10.25 -2.91 11.67
C LYS A 34 -11.15 -1.89 10.94
N ASP A 35 -10.57 -0.88 10.31
CA ASP A 35 -11.32 0.06 9.49
C ASP A 35 -11.96 -0.65 8.26
N CYS A 36 -11.24 -1.56 7.60
CA CYS A 36 -11.82 -2.40 6.53
C CYS A 36 -12.99 -3.28 7.02
N GLN A 37 -12.89 -3.84 8.23
CA GLN A 37 -13.99 -4.58 8.85
C GLN A 37 -15.20 -3.68 9.12
N ALA A 38 -14.98 -2.47 9.63
CA ALA A 38 -16.04 -1.48 9.84
C ALA A 38 -16.71 -1.09 8.52
N ALA A 39 -15.93 -0.85 7.45
CA ALA A 39 -16.49 -0.56 6.12
C ALA A 39 -17.33 -1.73 5.59
N THR A 40 -16.86 -2.98 5.80
CA THR A 40 -17.61 -4.18 5.43
C THR A 40 -18.96 -4.25 6.14
N GLN A 41 -19.01 -3.89 7.43
CA GLN A 41 -20.27 -3.84 8.19
C GLN A 41 -21.23 -2.78 7.64
N VAL A 42 -20.74 -1.62 7.19
CA VAL A 42 -21.59 -0.60 6.55
C VAL A 42 -22.20 -1.14 5.25
N TRP A 43 -21.40 -1.81 4.42
CA TRP A 43 -21.87 -2.44 3.19
C TRP A 43 -22.87 -3.57 3.45
N GLN A 44 -22.59 -4.45 4.42
CA GLN A 44 -23.51 -5.50 4.85
C GLN A 44 -24.83 -4.92 5.38
N GLY A 45 -24.78 -3.85 6.19
CA GLY A 45 -25.97 -3.18 6.67
C GLY A 45 -26.80 -2.49 5.57
N TYR A 46 -26.21 -2.20 4.41
CA TYR A 46 -26.96 -1.84 3.21
C TYR A 46 -27.56 -3.07 2.51
N LEU A 47 -26.79 -4.14 2.34
CA LEU A 47 -27.25 -5.39 1.70
C LEU A 47 -28.40 -6.05 2.46
N ASP A 48 -28.40 -6.00 3.79
CA ASP A 48 -29.45 -6.56 4.64
C ASP A 48 -30.75 -5.76 4.56
N LYS A 49 -30.64 -4.44 4.38
CA LYS A 49 -31.76 -3.50 4.34
C LYS A 49 -31.52 -2.46 3.24
N PRO A 50 -31.64 -2.87 1.97
CA PRO A 50 -31.45 -1.96 0.86
C PRO A 50 -32.59 -0.94 0.88
N GLY A 51 -32.22 0.32 0.66
CA GLY A 51 -33.19 1.41 0.53
C GLY A 51 -33.94 1.34 -0.80
N LYS A 52 -34.58 2.45 -1.17
CA LYS A 52 -35.11 2.60 -2.53
C LYS A 52 -33.95 2.58 -3.54
N PRO A 53 -34.18 2.07 -4.76
CA PRO A 53 -33.21 2.20 -5.85
C PRO A 53 -32.78 3.65 -6.05
N GLY A 54 -31.47 3.85 -6.24
CA GLY A 54 -30.87 5.15 -6.52
C GLY A 54 -30.80 5.46 -8.01
N ASP A 55 -30.05 6.50 -8.37
CA ASP A 55 -29.70 6.83 -9.75
C ASP A 55 -28.67 5.85 -10.33
N HIS A 56 -28.55 5.83 -11.66
CA HIS A 56 -27.59 4.96 -12.34
C HIS A 56 -26.15 5.53 -12.31
N TRP A 57 -25.92 6.67 -11.66
CA TRP A 57 -24.64 7.37 -11.73
C TRP A 57 -23.72 7.02 -10.57
N THR A 58 -24.23 6.99 -9.34
CA THR A 58 -23.40 6.80 -8.14
C THR A 58 -24.05 5.87 -7.14
N ILE A 59 -23.26 5.05 -6.45
CA ILE A 59 -23.77 4.17 -5.39
C ILE A 59 -24.26 4.96 -4.16
N MET A 60 -23.80 6.20 -3.95
CA MET A 60 -24.27 7.08 -2.88
C MET A 60 -25.79 7.25 -2.89
N SER A 61 -26.40 7.39 -4.07
CA SER A 61 -27.85 7.57 -4.22
C SER A 61 -28.64 6.33 -3.77
N TRP A 62 -27.99 5.16 -3.69
CA TRP A 62 -28.56 3.90 -3.25
C TRP A 62 -28.40 3.68 -1.74
N ILE A 63 -27.18 3.88 -1.22
CA ILE A 63 -26.88 3.57 0.18
C ILE A 63 -27.31 4.66 1.17
N GLY A 64 -27.52 5.87 0.65
CA GLY A 64 -27.89 7.04 1.41
C GLY A 64 -26.70 7.82 2.00
N PRO A 65 -26.91 9.09 2.35
CA PRO A 65 -25.84 10.01 2.77
C PRO A 65 -25.15 9.57 4.07
N ASP A 66 -25.87 8.98 5.01
CA ASP A 66 -25.30 8.59 6.31
C ASP A 66 -24.26 7.47 6.16
N ARG A 67 -24.59 6.42 5.38
CA ARG A 67 -23.65 5.32 5.10
C ARG A 67 -22.47 5.81 4.25
N ALA A 68 -22.73 6.67 3.26
CA ALA A 68 -21.68 7.27 2.44
C ALA A 68 -20.69 8.09 3.29
N LYS A 69 -21.20 8.89 4.24
CA LYS A 69 -20.38 9.64 5.20
C LYS A 69 -19.56 8.71 6.09
N GLN A 70 -20.16 7.66 6.64
CA GLN A 70 -19.45 6.67 7.46
C GLN A 70 -18.29 6.04 6.68
N LEU A 71 -18.53 5.59 5.45
CA LEU A 71 -17.49 5.03 4.57
C LEU A 71 -16.37 6.04 4.31
N HIS A 72 -16.72 7.32 4.08
CA HIS A 72 -15.75 8.38 3.88
C HIS A 72 -14.85 8.58 5.11
N GLU A 73 -15.44 8.68 6.30
CA GLU A 73 -14.69 8.84 7.55
C GLU A 73 -13.78 7.65 7.85
N ILE A 74 -14.24 6.42 7.56
CA ILE A 74 -13.42 5.21 7.67
C ILE A 74 -12.23 5.28 6.70
N ASN A 75 -12.48 5.65 5.44
CA ASN A 75 -11.43 5.79 4.43
C ASN A 75 -10.36 6.82 4.86
N LEU A 76 -10.76 7.98 5.39
CA LEU A 76 -9.82 9.00 5.85
C LEU A 76 -8.90 8.48 6.97
N ARG A 77 -9.43 7.74 7.94
CA ARG A 77 -8.62 7.14 9.02
C ARG A 77 -7.68 6.05 8.49
N ALA A 78 -8.17 5.23 7.57
CA ALA A 78 -7.37 4.18 6.94
C ALA A 78 -6.22 4.77 6.12
N LYS A 79 -6.50 5.79 5.29
CA LYS A 79 -5.48 6.53 4.51
C LYS A 79 -4.43 7.15 5.41
N ALA A 80 -4.83 7.87 6.46
CA ALA A 80 -3.87 8.46 7.40
C ALA A 80 -2.95 7.41 8.04
N SER A 81 -3.46 6.21 8.32
CA SER A 81 -2.65 5.11 8.87
C SER A 81 -1.66 4.55 7.84
N VAL A 82 -2.08 4.36 6.59
CA VAL A 82 -1.21 3.91 5.49
C VAL A 82 -0.12 4.94 5.18
N GLU A 83 -0.49 6.22 5.09
CA GLU A 83 0.46 7.33 4.90
C GLU A 83 1.51 7.33 6.01
N GLU A 84 1.10 7.14 7.24
CA GLU A 84 2.01 7.14 8.37
C GLU A 84 2.95 5.93 8.35
N VAL A 85 2.47 4.73 8.00
CA VAL A 85 3.35 3.54 7.80
C VAL A 85 4.41 3.84 6.75
N CYS A 86 4.00 4.39 5.62
CA CYS A 86 4.93 4.75 4.57
C CYS A 86 5.90 5.83 5.07
N ARG A 87 5.43 6.86 5.79
CA ARG A 87 6.27 7.97 6.31
C ARG A 87 7.35 7.43 7.25
N MET A 88 6.97 6.49 8.11
CA MET A 88 7.89 5.83 9.03
C MET A 88 8.98 5.04 8.28
N ALA A 89 8.66 4.40 7.15
CA ALA A 89 9.62 3.69 6.31
C ALA A 89 10.68 4.61 5.66
N GLY A 90 10.40 5.91 5.59
CA GLY A 90 11.30 6.94 5.09
C GLY A 90 11.18 7.21 3.58
N PRO A 91 11.97 8.17 3.06
CA PRO A 91 11.79 8.70 1.69
C PRO A 91 12.02 7.67 0.58
N ALA A 92 12.72 6.56 0.88
CA ALA A 92 12.94 5.47 -0.07
C ALA A 92 11.65 4.69 -0.42
N ALA A 93 10.58 4.81 0.37
CA ALA A 93 9.27 4.24 0.05
C ALA A 93 8.58 4.94 -1.15
N GLY A 94 9.01 6.18 -1.48
CA GLY A 94 8.47 6.98 -2.57
C GLY A 94 8.05 8.38 -2.11
N ARG A 95 7.78 9.30 -3.07
CA ARG A 95 7.15 10.58 -2.77
C ARG A 95 5.65 10.34 -2.51
N PHE A 96 5.17 10.87 -1.38
CA PHE A 96 3.80 10.79 -0.85
C PHE A 96 2.80 11.65 -1.62
N VAL A 97 3.02 11.80 -2.92
CA VAL A 97 2.11 12.59 -3.75
C VAL A 97 1.08 11.59 -4.22
N VAL A 98 0.00 11.52 -3.44
CA VAL A 98 -1.26 10.83 -3.70
C VAL A 98 -1.26 9.30 -3.53
N LEU A 99 -1.78 8.84 -2.38
CA LEU A 99 -2.68 7.69 -2.38
C LEU A 99 -3.93 8.12 -3.14
N ASP A 100 -3.83 8.18 -4.47
CA ASP A 100 -4.96 8.44 -5.38
C ASP A 100 -6.02 7.35 -5.23
N GLU A 101 -5.60 6.17 -4.77
CA GLU A 101 -6.48 5.05 -4.48
C GLU A 101 -7.03 5.15 -3.06
N ASP A 102 -8.36 5.11 -2.97
CA ASP A 102 -9.04 4.96 -1.70
C ASP A 102 -8.79 3.56 -1.12
N VAL A 103 -8.48 3.53 0.18
CA VAL A 103 -8.22 2.29 0.92
C VAL A 103 -9.53 1.51 1.12
N ILE A 104 -10.64 2.25 1.22
CA ILE A 104 -11.99 1.73 1.27
C ILE A 104 -12.71 2.16 0.01
N GLU A 105 -13.40 1.23 -0.64
CA GLU A 105 -14.19 1.54 -1.83
C GLU A 105 -15.24 2.61 -1.50
N MET A 106 -15.13 3.77 -2.15
CA MET A 106 -15.91 4.95 -1.83
C MET A 106 -17.31 4.90 -2.42
N ALA A 107 -18.27 5.44 -1.67
CA ALA A 107 -19.67 5.56 -2.11
C ALA A 107 -19.89 6.50 -3.30
N TYR A 108 -18.88 7.30 -3.68
CA TYR A 108 -18.97 8.22 -4.81
C TYR A 108 -18.47 7.60 -6.12
N ARG A 109 -18.07 6.31 -6.12
CA ARG A 109 -17.68 5.65 -7.37
C ARG A 109 -18.85 5.63 -8.33
N GLN A 110 -18.53 5.79 -9.61
CA GLN A 110 -19.54 5.62 -10.65
C GLN A 110 -19.94 4.15 -10.75
N LEU A 111 -21.24 3.91 -10.95
CA LEU A 111 -21.74 2.59 -11.28
C LEU A 111 -21.35 2.26 -12.72
N LYS A 112 -20.96 1.01 -12.97
CA LYS A 112 -20.77 0.53 -14.33
C LYS A 112 -22.12 0.48 -15.06
N PRO A 113 -22.15 0.57 -16.40
CA PRO A 113 -23.39 0.41 -17.15
C PRO A 113 -24.10 -0.91 -16.77
N GLY A 114 -25.32 -0.79 -16.26
CA GLY A 114 -26.14 -1.93 -15.82
C GLY A 114 -25.83 -2.49 -14.43
N GLU A 115 -24.88 -1.92 -13.69
CA GLU A 115 -24.56 -2.31 -12.30
C GLU A 115 -25.60 -1.74 -11.34
N SER A 116 -26.23 -2.58 -10.52
CA SER A 116 -27.11 -2.12 -9.44
C SER A 116 -26.30 -1.72 -8.21
N GLY A 117 -26.92 -0.97 -7.29
CA GLY A 117 -26.30 -0.68 -5.99
C GLY A 117 -25.96 -1.95 -5.19
N ILE A 118 -26.71 -3.04 -5.37
CA ILE A 118 -26.43 -4.34 -4.72
C ILE A 118 -25.17 -5.00 -5.31
N ASP A 119 -25.05 -5.05 -6.64
CA ASP A 119 -23.87 -5.59 -7.32
C ASP A 119 -22.62 -4.80 -6.91
N ALA A 120 -22.78 -3.49 -6.81
CA ALA A 120 -21.72 -2.59 -6.45
C ALA A 120 -21.28 -2.76 -4.99
N ALA A 121 -22.22 -2.94 -4.06
CA ALA A 121 -21.93 -3.25 -2.66
C ALA A 121 -21.27 -4.63 -2.47
N ASN A 122 -21.73 -5.65 -3.19
CA ASN A 122 -21.09 -6.98 -3.19
C ASN A 122 -19.64 -6.91 -3.69
N THR A 123 -19.40 -6.14 -4.75
CA THR A 123 -18.06 -5.88 -5.27
C THR A 123 -17.19 -5.18 -4.22
N ALA A 124 -17.73 -4.16 -3.55
CA ALA A 124 -17.01 -3.43 -2.50
C ALA A 124 -16.62 -4.34 -1.33
N VAL A 125 -17.53 -5.23 -0.88
CA VAL A 125 -17.24 -6.23 0.15
C VAL A 125 -16.12 -7.17 -0.30
N ALA A 126 -16.20 -7.71 -1.52
CA ALA A 126 -15.20 -8.63 -2.05
C ALA A 126 -13.81 -7.97 -2.20
N ASN A 127 -13.75 -6.73 -2.67
CA ASN A 127 -12.51 -5.97 -2.78
C ASN A 127 -11.92 -5.66 -1.40
N THR A 128 -12.76 -5.27 -0.44
CA THR A 128 -12.33 -5.02 0.95
C THR A 128 -11.76 -6.29 1.60
N GLN A 129 -12.37 -7.46 1.36
CA GLN A 129 -11.85 -8.75 1.83
C GLN A 129 -10.48 -9.08 1.24
N LYS A 130 -10.30 -8.93 -0.08
CA LYS A 130 -9.00 -9.11 -0.74
C LYS A 130 -7.94 -8.17 -0.17
N TYR A 131 -8.30 -6.93 0.09
CA TYR A 131 -7.38 -5.95 0.66
C TYR A 131 -6.97 -6.31 2.10
N MET A 132 -7.91 -6.79 2.93
CA MET A 132 -7.58 -7.30 4.26
C MET A 132 -6.62 -8.50 4.22
N GLU A 133 -6.78 -9.42 3.26
CA GLU A 133 -5.86 -10.54 3.06
C GLU A 133 -4.45 -10.05 2.65
N TYR A 134 -4.39 -9.08 1.74
CA TYR A 134 -3.15 -8.41 1.36
C TYR A 134 -2.45 -7.77 2.57
N LEU A 135 -3.17 -7.00 3.40
CA LEU A 135 -2.64 -6.39 4.62
C LEU A 135 -2.13 -7.44 5.64
N ARG A 136 -2.84 -8.56 5.81
CA ARG A 136 -2.36 -9.68 6.64
C ARG A 136 -1.04 -10.24 6.11
N GLY A 137 -0.90 -10.38 4.79
CA GLY A 137 0.36 -10.76 4.15
C GLY A 137 1.50 -9.77 4.41
N LEU A 138 1.22 -8.46 4.44
CA LEU A 138 2.20 -7.43 4.81
C LEU A 138 2.62 -7.52 6.28
N ILE A 139 1.65 -7.72 7.18
CA ILE A 139 1.91 -7.89 8.62
C ILE A 139 2.86 -9.06 8.87
N GLU A 140 2.63 -10.21 8.23
CA GLU A 140 3.50 -11.38 8.36
C GLU A 140 4.91 -11.13 7.78
N ARG A 141 5.03 -10.35 6.70
CA ARG A 141 6.34 -9.91 6.18
C ARG A 141 7.11 -9.06 7.21
N VAL A 142 6.43 -8.12 7.88
CA VAL A 142 7.06 -7.29 8.94
C VAL A 142 7.47 -8.15 10.15
N ARG A 143 6.61 -9.08 10.57
CA ARG A 143 6.85 -9.97 11.72
C ARG A 143 8.02 -10.93 11.46
N SER A 144 8.08 -11.53 10.27
CA SER A 144 9.14 -12.46 9.90
C SER A 144 10.51 -11.78 9.70
N GLY A 145 10.53 -10.46 9.46
CA GLY A 145 11.76 -9.71 9.19
C GLY A 145 12.50 -10.18 7.93
N LYS A 146 11.85 -11.00 7.09
CA LYS A 146 12.38 -11.52 5.84
C LYS A 146 11.70 -10.77 4.70
N ALA A 147 12.49 -10.05 3.91
CA ALA A 147 12.04 -9.56 2.62
C ALA A 147 11.60 -10.76 1.74
N PRO A 148 10.58 -10.62 0.89
CA PRO A 148 10.20 -11.69 -0.02
C PRO A 148 11.41 -12.12 -0.86
N ALA A 149 11.50 -13.43 -1.14
CA ALA A 149 12.42 -13.90 -2.16
C ALA A 149 12.11 -13.12 -3.45
N ALA A 150 13.12 -12.43 -3.99
CA ALA A 150 12.95 -11.67 -5.22
C ALA A 150 12.26 -12.55 -6.27
N PRO A 151 11.29 -12.02 -7.03
CA PRO A 151 10.67 -12.81 -8.10
C PRO A 151 11.79 -13.35 -8.98
N ALA A 152 11.81 -14.68 -9.15
CA ALA A 152 12.78 -15.36 -9.99
C ALA A 152 12.61 -14.86 -11.43
N GLY A 153 13.41 -13.86 -11.81
CA GLY A 153 13.20 -13.11 -13.04
C GLY A 153 14.42 -12.28 -13.41
N LYS A 154 15.34 -12.94 -14.12
CA LYS A 154 16.50 -12.43 -14.87
C LYS A 154 17.70 -11.99 -14.02
N GLY A 155 18.74 -12.83 -14.12
CA GLY A 155 19.97 -12.77 -13.35
C GLY A 155 20.73 -11.46 -13.47
N ALA A 156 21.20 -10.99 -12.31
CA ALA A 156 22.38 -10.16 -12.24
C ALA A 156 23.62 -11.04 -12.42
N PRO A 157 24.57 -10.72 -13.32
CA PRO A 157 25.86 -11.37 -13.29
C PRO A 157 26.62 -10.84 -12.07
N THR A 158 26.70 -11.66 -11.03
CA THR A 158 27.76 -11.59 -10.03
C THR A 158 29.12 -11.64 -10.72
N LYS A 159 29.95 -10.61 -10.53
CA LYS A 159 31.43 -10.68 -10.54
C LYS A 159 31.95 -9.42 -9.83
N SER A 160 32.21 -9.55 -8.53
CA SER A 160 33.52 -9.90 -7.94
C SER A 160 34.44 -8.69 -7.80
N ASN A 161 34.53 -8.20 -6.57
CA ASN A 161 35.58 -7.33 -6.04
C ASN A 161 36.98 -7.83 -6.46
N LYS A 162 37.75 -7.01 -7.18
CA LYS A 162 39.22 -7.08 -7.15
C LYS A 162 39.79 -5.69 -6.93
N LYS A 163 40.23 -5.50 -5.69
CA LYS A 163 41.10 -4.43 -5.18
C LYS A 163 42.30 -4.25 -6.13
N ALA A 164 42.42 -3.10 -6.79
CA ALA A 164 43.65 -2.70 -7.47
C ALA A 164 44.38 -1.66 -6.61
N ALA A 165 45.50 -2.07 -6.04
CA ALA A 165 46.42 -1.20 -5.32
C ALA A 165 47.17 -0.28 -6.31
N ALA A 166 47.26 1.00 -5.98
CA ALA A 166 48.02 2.00 -6.69
C ALA A 166 49.52 1.68 -6.67
N LYS A 167 50.18 1.78 -7.84
CA LYS A 167 51.63 1.95 -7.97
C LYS A 167 51.95 3.08 -8.96
N PRO A 168 53.06 3.82 -8.76
CA PRO A 168 53.18 5.22 -9.15
C PRO A 168 53.72 5.43 -10.57
N ALA A 169 53.49 6.65 -11.05
CA ALA A 169 53.92 7.21 -12.32
C ALA A 169 55.43 7.06 -12.58
N LYS A 170 55.80 6.54 -13.77
CA LYS A 170 57.13 6.68 -14.36
C LYS A 170 57.07 7.51 -15.64
N LYS A 171 57.82 8.61 -15.62
CA LYS A 171 58.10 9.58 -16.69
C LYS A 171 58.78 8.94 -17.92
N LYS A 172 58.50 9.49 -19.12
CA LYS A 172 59.47 9.83 -20.21
C LYS A 172 58.75 10.43 -21.45
N PRO A 173 59.43 11.12 -22.39
CA PRO A 173 59.74 12.56 -22.37
C PRO A 173 59.15 13.35 -23.57
N ALA A 174 59.39 14.67 -23.58
CA ALA A 174 58.86 15.70 -24.49
C ALA A 174 59.14 15.51 -26.01
N PRO A 175 58.31 16.12 -26.90
CA PRO A 175 58.54 16.12 -28.34
C PRO A 175 59.56 17.20 -28.77
N LYS A 176 60.53 16.82 -29.61
CA LYS A 176 61.43 17.75 -30.31
C LYS A 176 60.69 18.37 -31.50
N LYS A 177 60.74 19.69 -31.60
CA LYS A 177 60.47 20.45 -32.83
C LYS A 177 61.49 20.08 -33.92
N LYS A 178 61.02 20.01 -35.17
CA LYS A 178 61.73 20.43 -36.36
C LYS A 178 60.74 21.16 -37.24
#